data_AF-A0A2V6BXF1-F1
#
_entry.id   AF-A0A2V6BXF1-F1
#
_cell.length_a   1.000
_cell.length_b   1.000
_cell.length_c   1.000
_cell.angle_alpha   90.00
_cell.angle_beta   90.00
_cell.angle_gamma   90.00
#
_symmetry.space_group_name_H-M   'P 1'
#
loop_
_entity.id
_entity.type
_entity.pdbx_description
1 polymer ?
#
loop_
_entity_poly.entity_id
_entity_poly.type
_entity_poly.pdbx_seq_one_letter_code
_entity_poly.pdbx_strand_id
1 'polypeptide(L)'
;MEVSNTGFFPAYPTIAWILHRGLDLGAENALLITAQAAAWGFWTYFFLFCERWNLPSGWQLLGALAILAHPAAFFLVTGYSESLFLMGLLGFLYWSGTESRGARILAAIHGILMSATRIVGLPCALAPLVKRIWELGWRKLTNVRDWLANYGATALLSASAMLGGLGFFVYCQFRWGRWDIYMLTQQFGWAIEPDYLAIFKPSSYHWLLPALEDPTEMSQMAMTFGGLLLLGIFASEFLPGARRQTNRTVRIPFYFTAFILYFLSVSGVACVHMESMLRYEFCLHPLIVLALLHYLHNLPLRSWLGRASAVTVTALISAAGLGLESWYIWNFTRGNWVA
;
A
#
# COMPACT_ATOMS: atom_id res chain seq x y z
N MET A 1 -17.18 -26.28 -11.29
CA MET A 1 -16.55 -25.00 -10.90
C MET A 1 -15.10 -25.07 -11.34
N GLU A 2 -14.74 -24.31 -12.35
CA GLU A 2 -13.37 -24.21 -12.85
C GLU A 2 -12.43 -23.71 -11.74
N VAL A 3 -11.26 -24.33 -11.65
CA VAL A 3 -10.17 -23.99 -10.71
C VAL A 3 -9.66 -22.55 -10.92
N SER A 4 -9.97 -21.93 -12.07
CA SER A 4 -9.60 -20.57 -12.46
C SER A 4 -9.99 -19.50 -11.43
N ASN A 5 -11.19 -19.59 -10.82
CA ASN A 5 -11.68 -18.56 -9.90
C ASN A 5 -11.09 -18.59 -8.49
N THR A 6 -10.22 -19.57 -8.18
CA THR A 6 -9.70 -19.81 -6.82
C THR A 6 -8.23 -19.42 -6.67
N GLY A 7 -7.63 -18.87 -7.73
CA GLY A 7 -6.25 -18.37 -7.75
C GLY A 7 -6.05 -16.98 -7.16
N PHE A 8 -7.12 -16.31 -6.72
CA PHE A 8 -7.08 -14.93 -6.23
C PHE A 8 -7.65 -14.80 -4.82
N PHE A 9 -7.16 -13.79 -4.10
CA PHE A 9 -7.66 -13.43 -2.77
C PHE A 9 -9.13 -12.97 -2.82
N PRO A 10 -9.97 -13.40 -1.87
CA PRO A 10 -11.41 -13.46 -2.10
C PRO A 10 -12.17 -12.14 -1.89
N ALA A 11 -11.62 -11.15 -1.17
CA ALA A 11 -12.42 -10.01 -0.71
C ALA A 11 -13.08 -9.22 -1.85
N TYR A 12 -12.28 -8.80 -2.83
CA TYR A 12 -12.77 -8.00 -3.96
C TYR A 12 -13.84 -8.75 -4.79
N PRO A 13 -13.61 -9.98 -5.29
CA PRO A 13 -14.62 -10.71 -6.03
C PRO A 13 -15.84 -11.09 -5.16
N THR A 14 -15.67 -11.32 -3.86
CA THR A 14 -16.79 -11.61 -2.95
C THR A 14 -17.71 -10.41 -2.79
N ILE A 15 -17.16 -9.21 -2.58
CA ILE A 15 -17.96 -7.99 -2.46
C ILE A 15 -18.68 -7.69 -3.78
N ALA A 16 -17.98 -7.80 -4.90
CA ALA A 16 -18.60 -7.65 -6.22
C ALA A 16 -19.70 -8.69 -6.46
N TRP A 17 -19.51 -9.94 -6.06
CA TRP A 17 -20.53 -10.97 -6.15
C TRP A 17 -21.76 -10.67 -5.27
N ILE A 18 -21.56 -10.15 -4.06
CA ILE A 18 -22.65 -9.70 -3.18
C ILE A 18 -23.45 -8.58 -3.85
N LEU A 19 -22.78 -7.60 -4.47
CA LEU A 19 -23.46 -6.52 -5.20
C LEU A 19 -24.20 -7.04 -6.43
N HIS A 20 -23.57 -7.92 -7.20
CA HIS A 20 -24.17 -8.57 -8.36
C HIS A 20 -25.46 -9.31 -7.97
N ARG A 21 -25.43 -10.10 -6.88
CA ARG A 21 -26.59 -10.89 -6.44
C ARG A 21 -27.62 -10.08 -5.67
N GLY A 22 -27.19 -9.12 -4.85
CA GLY A 22 -28.07 -8.35 -3.97
C GLY A 22 -28.80 -7.22 -4.67
N LEU A 23 -28.20 -6.65 -5.73
CA LEU A 23 -28.74 -5.50 -6.47
C LEU A 23 -29.04 -5.82 -7.94
N ASP A 24 -28.92 -7.08 -8.36
CA ASP A 24 -29.12 -7.55 -9.73
C ASP A 24 -28.31 -6.76 -10.79
N LEU A 25 -27.06 -6.42 -10.43
CA LEU A 25 -26.16 -5.66 -11.28
C LEU A 25 -25.38 -6.58 -12.21
N GLY A 26 -25.08 -6.15 -13.44
CA GLY A 26 -24.09 -6.85 -14.28
C GLY A 26 -22.74 -7.01 -13.56
N ALA A 27 -22.02 -8.12 -13.81
CA ALA A 27 -20.77 -8.43 -13.10
C ALA A 27 -19.70 -7.32 -13.26
N GLU A 28 -19.57 -6.75 -14.46
CA GLU A 28 -18.67 -5.62 -14.74
C GLU A 28 -19.02 -4.39 -13.90
N ASN A 29 -20.31 -4.04 -13.85
CA ASN A 29 -20.80 -2.92 -13.04
C ASN A 29 -20.58 -3.19 -11.54
N ALA A 30 -20.76 -4.42 -11.07
CA ALA A 30 -20.54 -4.77 -9.68
C ALA A 30 -19.06 -4.64 -9.27
N LEU A 31 -18.12 -5.05 -10.14
CA LEU A 31 -16.69 -4.84 -9.94
C LEU A 31 -16.35 -3.33 -9.92
N LEU A 32 -16.86 -2.57 -10.90
CA LEU A 32 -16.63 -1.13 -10.96
C LEU A 32 -17.17 -0.41 -9.73
N ILE A 33 -18.41 -0.70 -9.32
CA ILE A 33 -19.01 -0.11 -8.11
C ILE A 33 -18.19 -0.47 -6.87
N THR A 34 -17.71 -1.71 -6.76
CA THR A 34 -16.81 -2.12 -5.66
C THR A 34 -15.55 -1.26 -5.63
N ALA A 35 -14.90 -1.05 -6.78
CA ALA A 35 -13.71 -0.22 -6.87
C ALA A 35 -13.99 1.25 -6.53
N GLN A 36 -15.08 1.83 -7.04
CA GLN A 36 -15.47 3.22 -6.79
C GLN A 36 -15.84 3.47 -5.33
N ALA A 37 -16.59 2.54 -4.70
CA ALA A 37 -16.91 2.62 -3.28
C ALA A 37 -15.64 2.55 -2.41
N ALA A 38 -14.70 1.66 -2.78
CA ALA A 38 -13.42 1.58 -2.10
C ALA A 38 -12.54 2.82 -2.32
N ALA A 39 -12.54 3.39 -3.53
CA ALA A 39 -11.85 4.64 -3.85
C ALA A 39 -12.36 5.79 -2.97
N TRP A 40 -13.68 5.88 -2.79
CA TRP A 40 -14.27 6.84 -1.88
C TRP A 40 -13.80 6.59 -0.44
N GLY A 41 -13.90 5.35 0.06
CA GLY A 41 -13.43 5.02 1.40
C GLY A 41 -11.93 5.31 1.61
N PHE A 42 -11.09 5.10 0.58
CA PHE A 42 -9.68 5.49 0.59
C PHE A 42 -9.51 6.99 0.81
N TRP A 43 -10.22 7.83 0.05
CA TRP A 43 -10.16 9.29 0.20
C TRP A 43 -10.71 9.74 1.56
N THR A 44 -11.77 9.10 2.05
CA THR A 44 -12.28 9.36 3.41
C THR A 44 -11.17 9.14 4.44
N TYR A 45 -10.44 8.02 4.38
CA TYR A 45 -9.34 7.79 5.32
C TYR A 45 -8.16 8.74 5.14
N PHE A 46 -7.83 9.11 3.89
CA PHE A 46 -6.83 10.13 3.62
C PHE A 46 -7.17 11.45 4.34
N PHE A 47 -8.40 11.96 4.16
CA PHE A 47 -8.82 13.21 4.79
C PHE A 47 -8.99 13.08 6.31
N LEU A 48 -9.40 11.92 6.82
CA LEU A 48 -9.43 11.65 8.26
C LEU A 48 -8.02 11.69 8.89
N PHE A 49 -6.99 11.22 8.18
CA PHE A 49 -5.59 11.41 8.62
C PHE A 49 -5.19 12.88 8.60
N CYS A 50 -5.54 13.61 7.53
CA CYS A 50 -5.29 15.05 7.45
C CYS A 50 -5.93 15.81 8.62
N GLU A 51 -7.19 15.50 8.95
CA GLU A 51 -7.90 16.06 10.10
C GLU A 51 -7.22 15.69 11.42
N ARG A 52 -6.88 14.42 11.62
CA ARG A 52 -6.20 13.93 12.83
C ARG A 52 -4.87 14.63 13.08
N TRP A 53 -4.16 15.01 12.03
CA TRP A 53 -2.89 15.73 12.10
C TRP A 53 -3.03 17.24 11.98
N ASN A 54 -4.27 17.75 11.94
CA ASN A 54 -4.59 19.16 11.80
C ASN A 54 -3.89 19.82 10.60
N LEU A 55 -3.83 19.11 9.46
CA LEU A 55 -3.19 19.60 8.25
C LEU A 55 -4.02 20.73 7.62
N PRO A 56 -3.42 21.89 7.29
CA PRO A 56 -4.09 22.96 6.55
C PRO A 56 -4.57 22.48 5.17
N SER A 57 -5.68 23.04 4.67
CA SER A 57 -6.29 22.62 3.38
C SER A 57 -5.32 22.63 2.20
N GLY A 58 -4.36 23.55 2.17
CA GLY A 58 -3.32 23.57 1.14
C GLY A 58 -2.44 22.31 1.14
N TRP A 59 -2.07 21.78 2.32
CA TRP A 59 -1.33 20.52 2.44
C TRP A 59 -2.19 19.31 2.05
N GLN A 60 -3.48 19.34 2.38
CA GLN A 60 -4.42 18.29 1.97
C GLN A 60 -4.53 18.23 0.45
N LEU A 61 -4.68 19.38 -0.21
CA LEU A 61 -4.72 19.50 -1.67
C LEU A 61 -3.41 19.02 -2.29
N LEU A 62 -2.25 19.46 -1.77
CA LEU A 62 -0.95 19.02 -2.28
C LEU A 62 -0.76 17.51 -2.13
N GLY A 63 -1.19 16.91 -1.02
CA GLY A 63 -1.13 15.46 -0.84
C GLY A 63 -2.06 14.71 -1.79
N ALA A 64 -3.29 15.20 -1.97
CA ALA A 64 -4.23 14.61 -2.92
C ALA A 64 -3.70 14.69 -4.36
N LEU A 65 -3.16 15.84 -4.77
CA LEU A 65 -2.52 16.01 -6.07
C LEU A 65 -1.28 15.13 -6.23
N ALA A 66 -0.47 14.98 -5.19
CA ALA A 66 0.70 14.09 -5.23
C ALA A 66 0.29 12.61 -5.41
N ILE A 67 -0.82 12.17 -4.80
CA ILE A 67 -1.37 10.83 -5.00
C ILE A 67 -1.90 10.67 -6.43
N LEU A 68 -2.70 11.63 -6.90
CA LEU A 68 -3.29 11.61 -8.24
C LEU A 68 -2.24 11.68 -9.34
N ALA A 69 -1.12 12.38 -9.12
CA ALA A 69 -0.06 12.47 -10.10
C ALA A 69 0.76 11.18 -10.27
N HIS A 70 0.50 10.14 -9.49
CA HIS A 70 1.19 8.87 -9.73
C HIS A 70 0.72 8.28 -11.07
N PRO A 71 1.61 7.79 -11.95
CA PRO A 71 1.19 7.32 -13.28
C PRO A 71 0.19 6.15 -13.26
N ALA A 72 0.21 5.35 -12.18
CA ALA A 72 -0.74 4.28 -11.92
C ALA A 72 -1.90 4.68 -10.99
N ALA A 73 -2.16 5.97 -10.73
CA ALA A 73 -3.22 6.42 -9.83
C ALA A 73 -4.63 6.05 -10.33
N PHE A 74 -4.82 5.89 -11.64
CA PHE A 74 -6.06 5.39 -12.22
C PHE A 74 -6.48 4.00 -11.71
N PHE A 75 -5.56 3.19 -11.17
CA PHE A 75 -5.91 1.92 -10.49
C PHE A 75 -6.73 2.12 -9.20
N LEU A 76 -6.82 3.35 -8.70
CA LEU A 76 -7.74 3.69 -7.63
C LEU A 76 -9.21 3.60 -8.07
N VAL A 77 -9.50 3.76 -9.36
CA VAL A 77 -10.89 3.86 -9.88
C VAL A 77 -11.23 2.79 -10.91
N THR A 78 -10.25 2.05 -11.43
CA THR A 78 -10.51 0.91 -12.33
C THR A 78 -10.96 -0.33 -11.56
N GLY A 79 -11.57 -1.29 -12.27
CA GLY A 79 -12.11 -2.54 -11.74
C GLY A 79 -11.04 -3.54 -11.25
N TYR A 80 -10.12 -3.08 -10.42
CA TYR A 80 -9.09 -3.88 -9.76
C TYR A 80 -9.14 -3.72 -8.23
N SER A 81 -8.35 -4.55 -7.53
CA SER A 81 -8.37 -4.65 -6.08
C SER A 81 -7.51 -3.62 -5.34
N GLU A 82 -6.74 -2.78 -6.05
CA GLU A 82 -5.88 -1.72 -5.46
C GLU A 82 -6.66 -0.82 -4.51
N SER A 83 -7.80 -0.30 -4.96
CA SER A 83 -8.63 0.62 -4.18
C SER A 83 -9.15 -0.02 -2.90
N LEU A 84 -9.66 -1.26 -2.98
CA LEU A 84 -10.13 -2.02 -1.82
C LEU A 84 -8.99 -2.33 -0.84
N PHE A 85 -7.83 -2.72 -1.36
CA PHE A 85 -6.66 -2.97 -0.55
C PHE A 85 -6.19 -1.70 0.17
N LEU A 86 -6.05 -0.58 -0.55
CA LEU A 86 -5.63 0.71 0.00
C LEU A 86 -6.63 1.26 1.02
N MET A 87 -7.93 1.15 0.74
CA MET A 87 -9.00 1.52 1.68
C MET A 87 -8.91 0.68 2.97
N GLY A 88 -8.74 -0.64 2.84
CA GLY A 88 -8.56 -1.56 3.97
C GLY A 88 -7.29 -1.23 4.76
N LEU A 89 -6.18 -0.99 4.07
CA LEU A 89 -4.90 -0.67 4.69
C LEU A 89 -4.92 0.67 5.44
N LEU A 90 -5.41 1.74 4.81
CA LEU A 90 -5.49 3.05 5.46
C LEU A 90 -6.47 3.03 6.63
N GLY A 91 -7.62 2.37 6.50
CA GLY A 91 -8.56 2.19 7.60
C GLY A 91 -7.95 1.40 8.76
N PHE A 92 -7.19 0.33 8.46
CA PHE A 92 -6.48 -0.45 9.46
C PHE A 92 -5.45 0.40 10.22
N LEU A 93 -4.63 1.18 9.50
CA LEU A 93 -3.64 2.09 10.11
C LEU A 93 -4.30 3.22 10.92
N TYR A 94 -5.42 3.75 10.43
CA TYR A 94 -6.15 4.82 11.09
C TYR A 94 -6.73 4.36 12.42
N TRP A 95 -7.47 3.24 12.41
CA TRP A 95 -8.15 2.76 13.61
C TRP A 95 -7.22 2.07 14.60
N SER A 96 -6.14 1.42 14.15
CA SER A 96 -5.15 0.83 15.05
C SER A 96 -4.35 1.89 15.85
N GLY A 97 -4.37 3.15 15.40
CA GLY A 97 -3.78 4.27 16.12
C GLY A 97 -4.61 4.80 17.30
N THR A 98 -5.82 4.28 17.53
CA THR A 98 -6.76 4.77 18.54
C THR A 98 -7.07 3.67 19.57
N GLU A 99 -7.12 4.03 20.86
CA GLU A 99 -7.21 3.03 21.93
C GLU A 99 -8.62 2.49 22.20
N SER A 100 -9.67 3.15 21.70
CA SER A 100 -11.06 2.83 22.01
C SER A 100 -11.47 1.44 21.51
N ARG A 101 -12.42 0.79 22.21
CA ARG A 101 -12.92 -0.55 21.84
C ARG A 101 -13.51 -0.57 20.43
N GLY A 102 -14.29 0.46 20.07
CA GLY A 102 -14.85 0.62 18.72
C GLY A 102 -13.76 0.72 17.65
N ALA A 103 -12.70 1.48 17.91
CA ALA A 103 -11.56 1.59 17.00
C ALA A 103 -10.86 0.24 16.80
N ARG A 104 -10.69 -0.57 17.85
CA ARG A 104 -10.08 -1.91 17.71
C ARG A 104 -10.90 -2.84 16.83
N ILE A 105 -12.23 -2.80 16.94
CA ILE A 105 -13.14 -3.58 16.09
C ILE A 105 -13.02 -3.11 14.63
N LEU A 106 -13.09 -1.80 14.40
CA LEU A 106 -12.95 -1.24 13.06
C LEU A 106 -11.58 -1.55 12.45
N ALA A 107 -10.50 -1.49 13.24
CA ALA A 107 -9.17 -1.89 12.82
C ALA A 107 -9.14 -3.36 12.42
N ALA A 108 -9.73 -4.26 13.22
CA ALA A 108 -9.79 -5.69 12.88
C ALA A 108 -10.57 -5.93 11.57
N ILE A 109 -11.71 -5.27 11.37
CA ILE A 109 -12.52 -5.38 10.13
C ILE A 109 -11.70 -4.93 8.91
N HIS A 110 -11.06 -3.76 8.99
CA HIS A 110 -10.24 -3.24 7.91
C HIS A 110 -9.00 -4.12 7.65
N GLY A 111 -8.39 -4.65 8.71
CA GLY A 111 -7.26 -5.56 8.61
C GLY A 111 -7.62 -6.89 7.94
N ILE A 112 -8.75 -7.49 8.32
CA ILE A 112 -9.30 -8.71 7.68
C ILE A 112 -9.56 -8.44 6.20
N LEU A 113 -10.22 -7.32 5.89
CA LEU A 113 -10.51 -6.94 4.51
C LEU A 113 -9.22 -6.75 3.69
N MET A 114 -8.24 -6.02 4.23
CA MET A 114 -6.93 -5.81 3.62
C MET A 114 -6.21 -7.14 3.32
N SER A 115 -6.11 -8.04 4.31
CA SER A 115 -5.41 -9.32 4.15
C SER A 115 -6.17 -10.32 3.27
N ALA A 116 -7.50 -10.22 3.22
CA ALA A 116 -8.35 -10.96 2.29
C ALA A 116 -8.35 -10.37 0.87
N THR A 117 -7.76 -9.20 0.64
CA THR A 117 -7.68 -8.56 -0.68
C THR A 117 -6.36 -8.88 -1.38
N ARG A 118 -5.24 -8.92 -0.64
CA ARG A 118 -3.91 -9.24 -1.18
C ARG A 118 -3.04 -9.95 -0.14
N ILE A 119 -2.18 -10.85 -0.62
CA ILE A 119 -1.22 -11.60 0.24
C ILE A 119 -0.33 -10.69 1.08
N VAL A 120 0.09 -9.55 0.53
CA VAL A 120 0.92 -8.55 1.22
C VAL A 120 0.22 -7.91 2.43
N GLY A 121 -1.12 -7.98 2.49
CA GLY A 121 -1.87 -7.58 3.67
C GLY A 121 -1.50 -8.38 4.93
N LEU A 122 -1.05 -9.63 4.79
CA LEU A 122 -0.61 -10.45 5.92
C LEU A 122 0.56 -9.82 6.68
N PRO A 123 1.74 -9.58 6.07
CA PRO A 123 2.83 -8.91 6.77
C PRO A 123 2.50 -7.46 7.15
N CYS A 124 1.70 -6.73 6.35
CA CYS A 124 1.24 -5.38 6.70
C CYS A 124 0.44 -5.34 8.01
N ALA A 125 -0.25 -6.43 8.38
CA ALA A 125 -0.99 -6.53 9.64
C ALA A 125 -0.09 -6.41 10.88
N LEU A 126 1.23 -6.55 10.75
CA LEU A 126 2.21 -6.36 11.83
C LEU A 126 2.48 -4.88 12.16
N ALA A 127 1.99 -3.92 11.37
CA ALA A 127 2.23 -2.50 11.57
C ALA A 127 1.99 -1.98 13.01
N PRO A 128 0.86 -2.28 13.69
CA PRO A 128 0.65 -1.84 15.07
C PRO A 128 1.63 -2.50 16.06
N LEU A 129 2.06 -3.73 15.81
CA LEU A 129 3.09 -4.38 16.64
C LEU A 129 4.45 -3.70 16.47
N VAL A 130 4.85 -3.40 15.23
CA VAL A 130 6.09 -2.65 14.94
C VAL A 130 6.06 -1.28 15.60
N LYS A 131 4.92 -0.56 15.51
CA LYS A 131 4.72 0.71 16.23
C LYS A 131 4.94 0.55 17.73
N ARG A 132 4.34 -0.49 18.33
CA ARG A 132 4.43 -0.73 19.77
C ARG A 132 5.84 -1.09 20.23
N ILE A 133 6.57 -1.88 19.42
CA ILE A 133 7.99 -2.19 19.64
C ILE A 133 8.81 -0.89 19.59
N TRP A 134 8.51 -0.01 18.65
CA TRP A 134 9.18 1.29 18.52
C TRP A 134 8.93 2.19 19.75
N GLU A 135 7.68 2.29 20.20
CA GLU A 135 7.28 3.08 21.39
C GLU A 135 7.95 2.59 22.68
N LEU A 136 7.97 1.28 22.89
CA LEU A 136 8.48 0.66 24.10
C LEU A 136 10.00 0.51 24.10
N GLY A 137 10.61 0.57 22.92
CA GLY A 137 12.04 0.38 22.71
C GLY A 137 12.47 -1.09 22.75
N TRP A 138 13.57 -1.38 22.06
CA TRP A 138 14.12 -2.73 21.89
C TRP A 138 14.50 -3.41 23.21
N ARG A 139 14.85 -2.65 24.25
CA ARG A 139 15.19 -3.19 25.57
C ARG A 139 14.01 -3.90 26.25
N LYS A 140 12.76 -3.54 25.93
CA LYS A 140 11.58 -4.22 26.50
C LYS A 140 11.29 -5.56 25.83
N LEU A 141 11.86 -5.84 24.66
CA LEU A 141 11.74 -7.15 24.01
C LEU A 141 12.46 -8.25 24.81
N THR A 142 13.53 -7.92 25.54
CA THR A 142 14.27 -8.93 26.31
C THR A 142 13.53 -9.40 27.56
N ASN A 143 12.57 -8.62 28.07
CA ASN A 143 11.76 -8.99 29.23
C ASN A 143 10.48 -9.74 28.81
N VAL A 144 10.63 -11.05 28.61
CA VAL A 144 9.57 -11.96 28.16
C VAL A 144 8.36 -11.98 29.11
N ARG A 145 8.57 -11.77 30.42
CA ARG A 145 7.50 -11.83 31.43
C ARG A 145 6.41 -10.78 31.19
N ASP A 146 6.78 -9.62 30.66
CA ASP A 146 5.86 -8.51 30.44
C ASP A 146 5.29 -8.47 29.02
N TRP A 147 5.58 -9.47 28.17
CA TRP A 147 5.17 -9.43 26.76
C TRP A 147 3.65 -9.36 26.59
N LEU A 148 2.90 -10.13 27.36
CA LEU A 148 1.43 -10.12 27.28
C LEU A 148 0.86 -8.74 27.64
N ALA A 149 1.40 -8.11 28.69
CA ALA A 149 0.98 -6.78 29.12
C ALA A 149 1.39 -5.68 28.11
N ASN A 150 2.57 -5.80 27.52
CA ASN A 150 3.15 -4.78 26.64
C ASN A 150 2.65 -4.86 25.19
N TYR A 151 2.48 -6.08 24.67
CA TYR A 151 2.23 -6.39 23.26
C TYR A 151 0.97 -7.21 23.01
N GLY A 152 0.33 -7.79 24.04
CA GLY A 152 -0.78 -8.73 23.85
C GLY A 152 -1.95 -8.16 23.05
N ALA A 153 -2.36 -6.92 23.35
CA ALA A 153 -3.45 -6.26 22.63
C ALA A 153 -3.11 -5.98 21.16
N THR A 154 -1.89 -5.54 20.86
CA THR A 154 -1.45 -5.26 19.48
C THR A 154 -1.21 -6.54 18.70
N ALA A 155 -0.66 -7.58 19.35
CA ALA A 155 -0.51 -8.91 18.77
C ALA A 155 -1.86 -9.54 18.43
N LEU A 156 -2.85 -9.45 19.32
CA LEU A 156 -4.21 -9.92 19.05
C LEU A 156 -4.85 -9.18 17.87
N LEU A 157 -4.67 -7.85 17.80
CA LEU A 157 -5.16 -7.06 16.66
C LEU A 157 -4.48 -7.48 15.35
N SER A 158 -3.16 -7.63 15.34
CA SER A 158 -2.41 -8.12 14.17
C SER A 158 -2.86 -9.51 13.74
N ALA A 159 -3.02 -10.44 14.68
CA ALA A 159 -3.52 -11.79 14.40
C ALA A 159 -4.94 -11.76 13.83
N SER A 160 -5.82 -10.93 14.40
CA SER A 160 -7.19 -10.75 13.90
C SER A 160 -7.20 -10.20 12.48
N ALA A 161 -6.36 -9.21 12.19
CA ALA A 161 -6.22 -8.63 10.86
C ALA A 161 -5.73 -9.64 9.82
N MET A 162 -4.92 -10.64 10.21
CA MET A 162 -4.45 -11.70 9.30
C MET A 162 -5.53 -12.75 8.97
N LEU A 163 -6.63 -12.81 9.71
CA LEU A 163 -7.66 -13.85 9.53
C LEU A 163 -8.29 -13.85 8.13
N GLY A 164 -8.31 -12.72 7.44
CA GLY A 164 -8.82 -12.65 6.06
C GLY A 164 -7.99 -13.50 5.09
N GLY A 165 -6.67 -13.26 5.05
CA GLY A 165 -5.76 -14.03 4.19
C GLY A 165 -5.52 -15.46 4.69
N LEU A 166 -5.40 -15.66 6.01
CA LEU A 166 -5.25 -17.00 6.59
C LEU A 166 -6.49 -17.86 6.37
N GLY A 167 -7.68 -17.27 6.50
CA GLY A 167 -8.95 -17.94 6.23
C GLY A 167 -9.05 -18.42 4.79
N PHE A 168 -8.52 -17.65 3.83
CA PHE A 168 -8.41 -18.08 2.45
C PHE A 168 -7.52 -19.31 2.27
N PHE A 169 -6.31 -19.33 2.87
CA PHE A 169 -5.44 -20.52 2.81
C PHE A 169 -6.06 -21.76 3.46
N VAL A 170 -6.74 -21.57 4.60
CA VAL A 170 -7.47 -22.63 5.30
C VAL A 170 -8.61 -23.17 4.43
N TYR A 171 -9.40 -22.28 3.82
CA TYR A 171 -10.45 -22.66 2.87
C TYR A 171 -9.85 -23.44 1.70
N CYS A 172 -8.71 -23.01 1.16
CA CYS A 172 -8.06 -23.70 0.07
C CYS A 172 -7.63 -25.13 0.43
N GLN A 173 -7.06 -25.29 1.63
CA GLN A 173 -6.70 -26.59 2.17
C GLN A 173 -7.90 -27.51 2.30
N PHE A 174 -9.01 -27.02 2.88
CA PHE A 174 -10.21 -27.84 3.08
C PHE A 174 -10.91 -28.19 1.76
N ARG A 175 -10.99 -27.25 0.82
CA ARG A 175 -11.78 -27.42 -0.40
C ARG A 175 -11.05 -28.21 -1.49
N TRP A 176 -9.73 -28.09 -1.57
CA TRP A 176 -8.92 -28.68 -2.66
C TRP A 176 -7.72 -29.50 -2.17
N GLY A 177 -7.49 -29.62 -0.87
CA GLY A 177 -6.33 -30.33 -0.31
C GLY A 177 -5.00 -29.60 -0.50
N ARG A 178 -5.03 -28.35 -0.97
CA ARG A 178 -3.85 -27.52 -1.27
C ARG A 178 -4.06 -26.11 -0.71
N TRP A 179 -3.29 -25.73 0.30
CA TRP A 179 -3.30 -24.38 0.86
C TRP A 179 -2.61 -23.35 -0.06
N ASP A 180 -1.66 -23.81 -0.88
CA ASP A 180 -0.74 -23.02 -1.69
C ASP A 180 -1.29 -22.65 -3.09
N ILE A 181 -2.61 -22.77 -3.33
CA ILE A 181 -3.22 -22.54 -4.64
C ILE A 181 -2.88 -21.17 -5.22
N TYR A 182 -2.85 -20.13 -4.40
CA TYR A 182 -2.43 -18.80 -4.85
C TYR A 182 -1.01 -18.84 -5.44
N MET A 183 -0.05 -19.43 -4.72
CA MET A 183 1.34 -19.54 -5.16
C MET A 183 1.46 -20.37 -6.44
N LEU A 184 0.72 -21.48 -6.52
CA LEU A 184 0.67 -22.30 -7.74
C LEU A 184 0.10 -21.52 -8.91
N THR A 185 -0.94 -20.70 -8.68
CA THR A 185 -1.53 -19.89 -9.75
C THR A 185 -0.53 -18.83 -10.19
N GLN A 186 0.20 -18.19 -9.26
CA GLN A 186 1.29 -17.27 -9.59
C GLN A 186 2.38 -17.95 -10.45
N GLN A 187 2.83 -19.15 -10.05
CA GLN A 187 3.87 -19.89 -10.77
C GLN A 187 3.43 -20.39 -12.14
N PHE A 188 2.29 -21.09 -12.23
CA PHE A 188 1.85 -21.72 -13.47
C PHE A 188 1.07 -20.78 -14.40
N GLY A 189 0.38 -19.79 -13.84
CA GLY A 189 -0.42 -18.82 -14.59
C GLY A 189 0.36 -17.62 -15.09
N TRP A 190 1.36 -17.15 -14.32
CA TRP A 190 2.12 -15.94 -14.63
C TRP A 190 3.64 -16.14 -14.60
N ALA A 191 4.13 -17.38 -14.50
CA ALA A 191 5.56 -17.69 -14.42
C ALA A 191 6.30 -16.95 -13.28
N ILE A 192 5.59 -16.63 -12.20
CA ILE A 192 6.15 -15.91 -11.06
C ILE A 192 6.86 -16.88 -10.11
N GLU A 193 8.17 -16.72 -9.98
CA GLU A 193 9.00 -17.35 -8.96
C GLU A 193 9.61 -16.28 -8.06
N PRO A 194 9.32 -16.27 -6.74
CA PRO A 194 9.75 -15.19 -5.87
C PRO A 194 11.26 -15.23 -5.62
N ASP A 195 11.92 -14.10 -5.86
CA ASP A 195 13.32 -13.87 -5.57
C ASP A 195 13.47 -12.88 -4.40
N TYR A 196 13.55 -13.42 -3.19
CA TYR A 196 13.68 -12.61 -1.97
C TYR A 196 15.00 -11.84 -1.87
N LEU A 197 15.99 -12.16 -2.71
CA LEU A 197 17.26 -11.45 -2.77
C LEU A 197 17.30 -10.39 -3.88
N ALA A 198 16.24 -10.26 -4.68
CA ALA A 198 16.17 -9.32 -5.81
C ALA A 198 16.51 -7.87 -5.43
N ILE A 199 16.08 -7.42 -4.25
CA ILE A 199 16.39 -6.06 -3.75
C ILE A 199 17.90 -5.80 -3.63
N PHE A 200 18.72 -6.84 -3.47
CA PHE A 200 20.17 -6.73 -3.36
C PHE A 200 20.88 -6.95 -4.70
N LYS A 201 20.17 -7.34 -5.76
CA LYS A 201 20.75 -7.60 -7.07
C LYS A 201 20.85 -6.29 -7.86
N PRO A 202 22.05 -5.87 -8.29
CA PRO A 202 22.20 -4.67 -9.12
C PRO A 202 21.41 -4.76 -10.44
N SER A 203 21.24 -5.97 -10.98
CA SER A 203 20.46 -6.23 -12.19
C SER A 203 18.97 -5.92 -12.07
N SER A 204 18.47 -5.72 -10.85
CA SER A 204 17.08 -5.35 -10.59
C SER A 204 16.83 -3.85 -10.73
N TYR A 205 17.89 -3.03 -10.82
CA TYR A 205 17.80 -1.57 -10.88
C TYR A 205 18.08 -1.05 -12.29
N HIS A 206 17.10 -0.34 -12.85
CA HIS A 206 17.15 0.22 -14.20
C HIS A 206 17.17 1.76 -14.14
N TRP A 207 18.04 2.38 -14.94
CA TRP A 207 18.34 3.82 -14.89
C TRP A 207 18.07 4.55 -16.21
N LEU A 208 17.67 3.81 -17.24
CA LEU A 208 17.40 4.38 -18.56
C LEU A 208 16.10 5.16 -18.51
N LEU A 209 16.09 6.36 -19.10
CA LEU A 209 14.84 7.07 -19.39
C LEU A 209 14.01 6.17 -20.30
N PRO A 210 12.75 5.88 -19.94
CA PRO A 210 12.03 4.83 -20.59
C PRO A 210 11.44 5.36 -21.90
N ALA A 211 11.32 4.50 -22.90
CA ALA A 211 10.42 4.77 -24.00
C ALA A 211 8.99 4.87 -23.43
N LEU A 212 8.32 6.01 -23.62
CA LEU A 212 6.93 6.22 -23.15
C LEU A 212 5.93 5.21 -23.74
N GLU A 213 6.32 4.53 -24.82
CA GLU A 213 5.56 3.48 -25.48
C GLU A 213 5.77 2.10 -24.83
N ASP A 214 6.82 1.91 -24.02
CA ASP A 214 7.10 0.64 -23.33
C ASP A 214 6.74 0.74 -21.83
N PRO A 215 5.60 0.16 -21.40
CA PRO A 215 5.19 0.15 -20.00
C PRO A 215 6.13 -0.66 -19.10
N THR A 216 6.92 -1.57 -19.68
CA THR A 216 7.87 -2.41 -18.95
C THR A 216 9.04 -1.58 -18.44
N GLU A 217 9.62 -0.73 -19.29
CA GLU A 217 10.74 0.13 -18.90
C GLU A 217 10.34 1.12 -17.80
N MET A 218 9.12 1.65 -17.89
CA MET A 218 8.55 2.51 -16.85
C MET A 218 8.34 1.77 -15.53
N SER A 219 7.90 0.52 -15.57
CA SER A 219 7.76 -0.35 -14.39
C SER A 219 9.12 -0.71 -13.78
N GLN A 220 10.14 -0.94 -14.61
CA GLN A 220 11.51 -1.14 -14.16
C GLN A 220 12.10 0.11 -13.49
N MET A 221 11.82 1.30 -14.02
CA MET A 221 12.23 2.54 -13.36
C MET A 221 11.50 2.82 -12.06
N ALA A 222 10.20 2.51 -12.01
CA ALA A 222 9.38 2.57 -10.80
C ALA A 222 10.03 1.80 -9.63
N MET A 223 10.57 0.62 -9.90
CA MET A 223 11.39 -0.13 -8.92
C MET A 223 12.55 0.73 -8.38
N THR A 224 13.38 1.28 -9.27
CA THR A 224 14.56 2.06 -8.90
C THR A 224 14.18 3.32 -8.09
N PHE A 225 13.19 4.08 -8.57
CA PHE A 225 12.75 5.30 -7.91
C PHE A 225 12.09 5.03 -6.56
N GLY A 226 11.24 4.01 -6.46
CA GLY A 226 10.64 3.58 -5.19
C GLY A 226 11.70 3.20 -4.16
N GLY A 227 12.74 2.44 -4.57
CA GLY A 227 13.87 2.09 -3.72
C GLY A 227 14.66 3.30 -3.24
N LEU A 228 14.99 4.22 -4.14
CA LEU A 228 15.69 5.47 -3.80
C LEU A 228 14.86 6.37 -2.90
N LEU A 229 13.55 6.45 -3.11
CA LEU A 229 12.63 7.23 -2.28
C LEU A 229 12.59 6.68 -0.86
N LEU A 230 12.44 5.37 -0.70
CA LEU A 230 12.48 4.71 0.61
C LEU A 230 13.84 4.90 1.29
N LEU A 231 14.95 4.81 0.56
CA LEU A 231 16.29 5.05 1.07
C LEU A 231 16.50 6.51 1.46
N GLY A 232 15.99 7.46 0.69
CA GLY A 232 16.01 8.89 0.97
C GLY A 232 15.19 9.24 2.22
N ILE A 233 14.01 8.64 2.37
CA ILE A 233 13.20 8.74 3.59
C ILE A 233 13.98 8.20 4.78
N PHE A 234 14.57 7.00 4.65
CA PHE A 234 15.39 6.40 5.70
C PHE A 234 16.57 7.31 6.07
N ALA A 235 17.29 7.87 5.10
CA ALA A 235 18.38 8.80 5.36
C ALA A 235 17.87 10.07 6.08
N SER A 236 16.79 10.68 5.59
CA SER A 236 16.24 11.91 6.17
C SER A 236 15.73 11.73 7.60
N GLU A 237 15.19 10.56 7.94
CA GLU A 237 14.71 10.25 9.29
C GLU A 237 15.82 9.72 10.19
N PHE A 238 16.72 8.86 9.74
CA PHE A 238 17.61 8.13 10.66
C PHE A 238 19.01 8.74 10.82
N LEU A 239 19.39 9.70 9.98
CA LEU A 239 20.69 10.38 10.12
C LEU A 239 20.75 11.30 11.36
N PRO A 240 21.93 11.43 12.01
CA PRO A 240 22.08 12.04 13.34
C PRO A 240 21.56 13.47 13.49
N GLY A 241 21.49 14.26 12.40
CA GLY A 241 21.01 15.65 12.40
C GLY A 241 19.48 15.81 12.48
N ALA A 242 18.71 14.82 12.04
CA ALA A 242 17.24 14.87 12.01
C ALA A 242 16.57 14.32 13.29
N ARG A 243 17.38 13.79 14.24
CA ARG A 243 16.91 13.08 15.44
C ARG A 243 16.07 13.90 16.42
N ARG A 244 16.18 15.22 16.40
CA ARG A 244 15.68 16.08 17.49
C ARG A 244 14.28 16.68 17.29
N GLN A 245 13.65 16.55 16.13
CA GLN A 245 12.54 17.47 15.77
C GLN A 245 11.18 16.85 15.41
N THR A 246 11.02 15.53 15.26
CA THR A 246 9.76 14.98 14.73
C THR A 246 9.25 13.74 15.48
N ASN A 247 7.92 13.65 15.67
CA ASN A 247 7.25 12.48 16.27
C ASN A 247 7.24 11.29 15.29
N ARG A 248 8.35 10.55 15.25
CA ARG A 248 8.59 9.42 14.33
C ARG A 248 7.61 8.27 14.52
N THR A 249 7.16 8.06 15.75
CA THR A 249 6.26 6.97 16.13
C THR A 249 4.98 6.96 15.29
N VAL A 250 4.50 8.13 14.87
CA VAL A 250 3.32 8.25 13.99
C VAL A 250 3.62 7.71 12.59
N ARG A 251 4.84 7.87 12.07
CA ARG A 251 5.22 7.53 10.69
C ARG A 251 5.78 6.12 10.52
N ILE A 252 6.32 5.52 11.57
CA ILE A 252 6.86 4.15 11.55
C ILE A 252 5.90 3.11 10.95
N PRO A 253 4.60 3.08 11.29
CA PRO A 253 3.66 2.17 10.65
C PRO A 253 3.63 2.31 9.13
N PHE A 254 3.56 3.53 8.62
CA PHE A 254 3.53 3.84 7.19
C PHE A 254 4.80 3.37 6.49
N TYR A 255 5.97 3.70 7.04
CA TYR A 255 7.26 3.27 6.49
C TYR A 255 7.42 1.75 6.49
N PHE A 256 6.99 1.08 7.57
CA PHE A 256 6.99 -0.37 7.64
C PHE A 256 6.13 -0.98 6.53
N THR A 257 4.87 -0.54 6.40
CA THR A 257 3.97 -1.06 5.36
C THR A 257 4.44 -0.73 3.96
N ALA A 258 4.98 0.48 3.72
CA ALA A 258 5.53 0.87 2.43
C ALA A 258 6.74 -0.01 2.05
N PHE A 259 7.63 -0.28 3.01
CA PHE A 259 8.76 -1.17 2.80
C PHE A 259 8.32 -2.62 2.52
N ILE A 260 7.35 -3.15 3.26
CA ILE A 260 6.81 -4.50 3.04
C ILE A 260 6.16 -4.62 1.65
N LEU A 261 5.39 -3.61 1.24
CA LEU A 261 4.80 -3.53 -0.09
C LEU A 261 5.88 -3.52 -1.17
N TYR A 262 6.88 -2.66 -1.03
CA TYR A 262 7.99 -2.58 -1.97
C TYR A 262 8.77 -3.91 -2.04
N PHE A 263 9.19 -4.43 -0.89
CA PHE A 263 9.98 -5.67 -0.80
C PHE A 263 9.28 -6.85 -1.46
N LEU A 264 8.00 -7.11 -1.11
CA LEU A 264 7.27 -8.23 -1.69
C LEU A 264 6.95 -8.04 -3.17
N SER A 265 6.73 -6.80 -3.61
CA SER A 265 6.51 -6.52 -5.03
C SER A 265 7.78 -6.81 -5.83
N VAL A 266 8.92 -6.23 -5.43
CA VAL A 266 10.22 -6.48 -6.07
C VAL A 266 10.56 -7.97 -6.07
N SER A 267 10.37 -8.66 -4.94
CA SER A 267 10.63 -10.10 -4.86
C SER A 267 9.70 -10.92 -5.75
N GLY A 268 8.44 -10.51 -5.92
CA GLY A 268 7.46 -11.19 -6.76
C GLY A 268 7.70 -10.98 -8.25
N VAL A 269 8.10 -9.79 -8.69
CA VAL A 269 8.18 -9.45 -10.12
C VAL A 269 9.59 -9.47 -10.71
N ALA A 270 10.63 -9.69 -9.90
CA ALA A 270 12.01 -9.73 -10.40
C ALA A 270 12.25 -10.80 -11.47
N CYS A 271 11.60 -11.97 -11.37
CA CYS A 271 11.70 -13.05 -12.36
C CYS A 271 11.05 -12.71 -13.71
N VAL A 272 10.11 -11.76 -13.73
CA VAL A 272 9.42 -11.27 -14.93
C VAL A 272 9.85 -9.85 -15.29
N HIS A 273 11.13 -9.53 -15.06
CA HIS A 273 11.75 -8.26 -15.45
C HIS A 273 11.02 -7.00 -14.94
N MET A 274 10.46 -7.07 -13.73
CA MET A 274 9.69 -5.99 -13.09
C MET A 274 8.45 -5.54 -13.86
N GLU A 275 7.89 -6.39 -14.72
CA GLU A 275 6.56 -6.18 -15.28
C GLU A 275 5.54 -5.97 -14.15
N SER A 276 4.53 -5.13 -14.33
CA SER A 276 3.52 -4.84 -13.30
C SER A 276 4.01 -3.99 -12.11
N MET A 277 5.30 -3.64 -12.03
CA MET A 277 5.87 -2.98 -10.85
C MET A 277 5.29 -1.57 -10.62
N LEU A 278 4.99 -0.82 -11.68
CA LEU A 278 4.41 0.52 -11.54
C LEU A 278 3.06 0.47 -10.80
N ARG A 279 2.25 -0.54 -11.11
CA ARG A 279 0.97 -0.81 -10.44
C ARG A 279 1.17 -1.23 -8.98
N TYR A 280 2.16 -2.07 -8.69
CA TYR A 280 2.45 -2.47 -7.31
C TYR A 280 3.03 -1.32 -6.48
N GLU A 281 3.85 -0.47 -7.08
CA GLU A 281 4.41 0.71 -6.45
C GLU A 281 3.32 1.71 -6.02
N PHE A 282 2.28 1.87 -6.83
CA PHE A 282 1.16 2.73 -6.47
C PHE A 282 0.57 2.39 -5.09
N CYS A 283 0.58 1.13 -4.65
CA CYS A 283 0.04 0.77 -3.34
C CYS A 283 0.87 1.32 -2.15
N LEU A 284 2.17 1.58 -2.32
CA LEU A 284 2.98 2.21 -1.27
C LEU A 284 3.03 3.74 -1.38
N HIS A 285 2.76 4.31 -2.56
CA HIS A 285 2.83 5.75 -2.80
C HIS A 285 1.95 6.59 -1.86
N PRO A 286 0.65 6.29 -1.64
CA PRO A 286 -0.18 7.01 -0.66
C PRO A 286 0.35 6.97 0.77
N LEU A 287 0.98 5.87 1.18
CA LEU A 287 1.58 5.75 2.52
C LEU A 287 2.77 6.70 2.65
N ILE A 288 3.61 6.77 1.62
CA ILE A 288 4.74 7.69 1.57
C ILE A 288 4.24 9.13 1.56
N VAL A 289 3.25 9.46 0.73
CA VAL A 289 2.66 10.81 0.68
C VAL A 289 2.12 11.21 2.05
N LEU A 290 1.35 10.37 2.72
CA LEU A 290 0.84 10.65 4.07
C LEU A 290 1.98 10.85 5.09
N ALA A 291 3.00 10.00 5.06
CA ALA A 291 4.14 10.12 5.95
C ALA A 291 4.94 11.41 5.68
N LEU A 292 5.13 11.78 4.41
CA LEU A 292 5.78 13.02 3.99
C LEU A 292 4.97 14.25 4.37
N LEU A 293 3.65 14.25 4.18
CA LEU A 293 2.78 15.34 4.64
C LEU A 293 2.91 15.55 6.14
N HIS A 294 2.83 14.47 6.92
CA HIS A 294 3.01 14.54 8.37
C HIS A 294 4.43 15.00 8.75
N TYR A 295 5.46 14.58 8.02
CA TYR A 295 6.85 15.01 8.25
C TYR A 295 7.04 16.51 7.96
N LEU A 296 6.69 16.95 6.74
CA LEU A 296 6.85 18.32 6.26
C LEU A 296 6.04 19.33 7.08
N HIS A 297 4.83 18.96 7.50
CA HIS A 297 4.01 19.80 8.37
C HIS A 297 4.66 20.07 9.73
N ASN A 298 5.37 19.07 10.27
CA ASN A 298 6.05 19.17 11.57
C ASN A 298 7.49 19.71 11.46
N LEU A 299 8.01 19.92 10.25
CA LEU A 299 9.31 20.54 10.09
C LEU A 299 9.20 22.07 10.29
N PRO A 300 10.12 22.67 11.07
CA PRO A 300 10.21 24.12 11.15
C PRO A 300 10.85 24.68 9.88
N LEU A 301 10.12 24.68 8.75
CA LEU A 301 10.52 25.39 7.53
C LEU A 301 10.45 26.89 7.79
N ARG A 302 11.58 27.41 8.32
CA ARG A 302 11.73 28.76 8.84
C ARG A 302 11.76 29.83 7.73
N SER A 303 12.06 29.46 6.48
CA SER A 303 12.12 30.38 5.35
C SER A 303 10.92 30.21 4.40
N TRP A 304 10.34 31.34 3.97
CA TRP A 304 9.31 31.40 2.92
C TRP A 304 9.79 30.76 1.61
N LEU A 305 11.05 31.01 1.25
CA LEU A 305 11.69 30.44 0.06
C LEU A 305 11.69 28.90 0.08
N GLY A 306 12.01 28.28 1.22
CA GLY A 306 11.99 26.82 1.33
C GLY A 306 10.60 26.22 1.12
N ARG A 307 9.55 26.90 1.60
CA ARG A 307 8.17 26.47 1.37
C ARG A 307 7.75 26.68 -0.08
N ALA A 308 8.05 27.84 -0.66
CA ALA A 308 7.74 28.13 -2.05
C ALA A 308 8.43 27.13 -3.01
N SER A 309 9.71 26.84 -2.79
CA SER A 309 10.44 25.84 -3.57
C SER A 309 9.84 24.44 -3.43
N ALA A 310 9.48 24.01 -2.21
CA ALA A 310 8.85 22.70 -2.00
C ALA A 310 7.49 22.60 -2.72
N VAL A 311 6.68 23.67 -2.66
CA VAL A 311 5.40 23.74 -3.37
C VAL A 311 5.61 23.70 -4.89
N THR A 312 6.53 24.50 -5.43
CA THR A 312 6.82 24.52 -6.87
C THR A 312 7.33 23.17 -7.37
N VAL A 313 8.25 22.53 -6.65
CA VAL A 313 8.73 21.19 -7.00
C VAL A 313 7.59 20.17 -6.99
N THR A 314 6.74 20.20 -5.95
CA THR A 314 5.57 19.33 -5.87
C THR A 314 4.62 19.56 -7.04
N ALA A 315 4.36 20.82 -7.40
CA ALA A 315 3.48 21.18 -8.51
C ALA A 315 4.02 20.72 -9.86
N LEU A 316 5.34 20.90 -10.12
CA LEU A 316 5.98 20.46 -11.35
C LEU A 316 5.97 18.93 -11.49
N ILE A 317 6.33 18.21 -10.42
CA ILE A 317 6.26 16.75 -10.39
C ILE A 317 4.81 16.29 -10.60
N SER A 318 3.85 16.97 -9.98
CA SER A 318 2.43 16.62 -10.12
C SER A 318 1.93 16.82 -11.55
N ALA A 319 2.32 17.92 -12.20
CA ALA A 319 1.94 18.20 -13.59
C ALA A 319 2.54 17.17 -14.57
N ALA A 320 3.82 16.82 -14.40
CA ALA A 320 4.46 15.79 -15.20
C ALA A 320 3.81 14.41 -15.00
N GLY A 321 3.51 14.06 -13.74
CA GLY A 321 2.85 12.82 -13.37
C GLY A 321 1.44 12.69 -13.95
N LEU A 322 0.62 13.75 -13.88
CA LEU A 322 -0.71 13.78 -14.49
C LEU A 322 -0.67 13.67 -16.02
N GLY A 323 0.34 14.26 -16.66
CA GLY A 323 0.56 14.11 -18.10
C GLY A 323 0.84 12.65 -18.48
N LEU A 324 1.70 11.98 -17.70
CA LEU A 324 2.04 10.57 -17.90
C LEU A 324 0.86 9.64 -17.57
N GLU A 325 0.12 9.90 -16.50
CA GLU A 325 -1.10 9.17 -16.15
C GLU A 325 -2.13 9.26 -17.29
N SER A 326 -2.34 10.46 -17.85
CA SER A 326 -3.27 10.65 -18.98
C SER A 326 -2.88 9.80 -20.20
N TRP A 327 -1.59 9.68 -20.48
CA TRP A 327 -1.07 8.80 -21.53
C TRP A 327 -1.34 7.33 -21.25
N TYR A 328 -1.18 6.87 -20.00
CA TYR A 328 -1.49 5.50 -19.62
C TYR A 328 -2.97 5.19 -19.61
N ILE A 329 -3.83 6.11 -19.20
CA ILE A 329 -5.28 5.95 -19.32
C ILE A 329 -5.65 5.78 -20.80
N TRP A 330 -5.07 6.58 -21.69
CA TRP A 330 -5.30 6.47 -23.12
C TRP A 330 -4.86 5.11 -23.69
N ASN A 331 -3.71 4.59 -23.28
CA ASN A 331 -3.24 3.27 -23.70
C ASN A 331 -4.10 2.15 -23.12
N PHE A 332 -4.43 2.22 -21.83
CA PHE A 332 -5.23 1.21 -21.13
C PHE A 332 -6.63 1.07 -21.74
N THR A 333 -7.27 2.20 -22.06
CA THR A 333 -8.61 2.20 -22.70
C THR A 333 -8.60 1.66 -24.13
N ARG A 334 -7.43 1.49 -24.76
CA ARG A 334 -7.24 0.84 -26.06
C ARG A 334 -6.84 -0.63 -25.97
N GLY A 335 -6.84 -1.20 -24.76
CA GLY A 335 -6.51 -2.59 -24.51
C GLY A 335 -5.02 -2.87 -24.36
N ASN A 336 -4.17 -1.84 -24.34
CA ASN A 336 -2.75 -2.03 -24.05
C ASN A 336 -2.56 -2.25 -22.55
N TRP A 337 -1.69 -3.20 -22.20
CA TRP A 337 -1.19 -3.30 -20.85
C TRP A 337 -0.30 -2.08 -20.56
N VAL A 338 -0.44 -1.48 -19.38
CA VAL A 338 0.27 -0.22 -19.01
C VAL A 338 0.96 -0.31 -17.66
N ALA A 339 1.07 -1.52 -17.12
CA ALA A 339 1.33 -1.72 -15.72
C ALA A 339 2.56 -2.53 -15.42
#